data_AF-A0A6A2X090-F1
#
_entry.id   AF-A0A6A2X090-F1
#
_cell.length_a   1.000
_cell.length_b   1.000
_cell.length_c   1.000
_cell.angle_alpha   90.00
_cell.angle_beta   90.00
_cell.angle_gamma   90.00
#
_symmetry.space_group_name_H-M   'P 1'
#
loop_
_entity.id
_entity.type
_entity.pdbx_description
1 polymer ?
#
loop_
_entity_poly.entity_id
_entity_poly.type
_entity_poly.pdbx_seq_one_letter_code
_entity_poly.pdbx_strand_id
1 'polypeptide(L)'
;MIKSGTRASLIKFLQLIVAHHPSRSRNDTRGFSCGLWVLMHSLSVRIVDGESQSAFSSICDFIHNFFICEECRQHFYEMCSSVKSPFKTARDFALWLWSAHNQVNERLMKEEASLKTGDPKFPKIIWPPKQLCPSCQHSQGPKDKGSSLIEWNQDEVFKFLISYYGNTLVSFYKENGLRAEDETGVILDDSTSAIVVPVGAALAIALASCAFGALACYWRSRQKNRKYFHQLHSLKNI
;
A
#
# COMPACT_ATOMS: atom_id res chain seq x y z
N MET A 1 15.41 -4.10 -12.19
CA MET A 1 14.52 -3.98 -13.37
C MET A 1 13.35 -4.94 -13.17
N ILE A 2 12.15 -4.44 -12.89
CA ILE A 2 10.97 -5.27 -12.58
C ILE A 2 10.53 -5.99 -13.86
N LYS A 3 10.48 -7.33 -13.84
CA LYS A 3 10.06 -8.15 -14.99
C LYS A 3 8.60 -7.83 -15.38
N SER A 4 8.25 -7.91 -16.66
CA SER A 4 6.93 -7.48 -17.16
C SER A 4 5.76 -8.25 -16.53
N GLY A 5 5.93 -9.55 -16.24
CA GLY A 5 4.95 -10.37 -15.52
C GLY A 5 4.71 -9.91 -14.08
N THR A 6 5.77 -9.53 -13.36
CA THR A 6 5.68 -8.99 -11.99
C THR A 6 5.04 -7.60 -11.98
N ARG A 7 5.24 -6.80 -13.04
CA ARG A 7 4.66 -5.47 -13.19
C ARG A 7 3.14 -5.51 -13.36
N ALA A 8 2.61 -6.49 -14.10
CA ALA A 8 1.16 -6.70 -14.25
C ALA A 8 0.52 -7.16 -12.93
N SER A 9 1.17 -8.05 -12.18
CA SER A 9 0.72 -8.45 -10.84
C SER A 9 0.77 -7.30 -9.84
N LEU A 10 1.79 -6.44 -9.88
CA LEU A 10 1.90 -5.27 -9.01
C LEU A 10 0.85 -4.21 -9.33
N ILE A 11 0.55 -3.95 -10.61
CA ILE A 11 -0.50 -3.00 -11.01
C ILE A 11 -1.88 -3.52 -10.61
N LYS A 12 -2.19 -4.79 -10.89
CA LYS A 12 -3.42 -5.42 -10.38
C LYS A 12 -3.47 -5.34 -8.86
N PHE A 13 -2.38 -5.62 -8.16
CA PHE A 13 -2.32 -5.55 -6.71
C PHE A 13 -2.52 -4.13 -6.14
N LEU A 14 -1.92 -3.10 -6.75
CA LEU A 14 -2.13 -1.70 -6.36
C LEU A 14 -3.56 -1.25 -6.64
N GLN A 15 -4.15 -1.66 -7.76
CA GLN A 15 -5.58 -1.43 -8.07
C GLN A 15 -6.48 -2.16 -7.06
N LEU A 16 -6.10 -3.36 -6.62
CA LEU A 16 -6.81 -4.15 -5.61
C LEU A 16 -6.77 -3.48 -4.22
N ILE A 17 -5.66 -2.87 -3.80
CA ILE A 17 -5.56 -2.16 -2.51
C ILE A 17 -6.41 -0.88 -2.48
N VAL A 18 -6.53 -0.19 -3.62
CA VAL A 18 -7.32 1.04 -3.71
C VAL A 18 -8.83 0.74 -3.65
N ALA A 19 -9.26 -0.48 -4.05
CA ALA A 19 -10.68 -0.86 -4.13
C ALA A 19 -11.34 -1.25 -2.80
N HIS A 20 -10.61 -1.84 -1.82
CA HIS A 20 -11.11 -1.95 -0.44
C HIS A 20 -10.32 -1.06 0.51
N HIS A 21 -10.87 0.12 0.75
CA HIS A 21 -10.59 0.85 1.99
C HIS A 21 -10.84 -0.09 3.18
N PRO A 22 -9.86 -0.29 4.07
CA PRO A 22 -10.06 -1.08 5.28
C PRO A 22 -11.23 -0.50 6.09
N SER A 23 -12.18 -1.35 6.47
CA SER A 23 -13.43 -0.96 7.14
C SER A 23 -13.15 -0.07 8.35
N ARG A 24 -13.65 1.17 8.35
CA ARG A 24 -13.52 2.12 9.45
C ARG A 24 -14.87 2.33 10.13
N SER A 25 -14.91 2.43 11.46
CA SER A 25 -16.18 2.75 12.16
C SER A 25 -16.44 4.25 12.25
N ARG A 26 -15.40 5.08 12.12
CA ARG A 26 -15.47 6.55 12.06
C ARG A 26 -14.62 7.07 10.90
N ASN A 27 -14.91 8.29 10.43
CA ASN A 27 -14.22 8.86 9.25
C ASN A 27 -12.75 9.19 9.51
N ASP A 28 -12.41 9.47 10.76
CA ASP A 28 -11.07 9.79 11.27
C ASP A 28 -10.24 8.56 11.65
N THR A 29 -10.81 7.35 11.61
CA THR A 29 -10.10 6.12 11.95
C THR A 29 -9.72 5.30 10.71
N ARG A 30 -8.62 4.56 10.82
CA ARG A 30 -8.13 3.59 9.81
C ARG A 30 -7.98 4.19 8.40
N GLY A 31 -8.56 3.56 7.38
CA GLY A 31 -8.44 3.99 5.99
C GLY A 31 -7.04 3.80 5.41
N PHE A 32 -6.43 4.90 4.96
CA PHE A 32 -5.16 4.89 4.22
C PHE A 32 -4.03 4.17 4.96
N SER A 33 -3.85 4.45 6.26
CA SER A 33 -2.78 3.85 7.07
C SER A 33 -2.90 2.33 7.14
N CYS A 34 -4.11 1.81 7.31
CA CYS A 34 -4.36 0.37 7.33
C CYS A 34 -4.15 -0.25 5.95
N GLY A 35 -4.55 0.43 4.86
CA GLY A 35 -4.37 -0.06 3.50
C GLY A 35 -2.89 -0.14 3.14
N LEU A 36 -2.11 0.85 3.58
CA LEU A 36 -0.67 0.90 3.42
C LEU A 36 0.02 -0.27 4.15
N TRP A 37 -0.38 -0.59 5.38
CA TRP A 37 0.12 -1.78 6.08
C TRP A 37 -0.17 -3.07 5.30
N VAL A 38 -1.40 -3.24 4.81
CA VAL A 38 -1.77 -4.41 4.01
C VAL A 38 -0.94 -4.51 2.73
N LEU A 39 -0.69 -3.38 2.06
CA LEU A 39 0.19 -3.27 0.89
C LEU A 39 1.60 -3.75 1.22
N MET A 40 2.22 -3.21 2.27
CA MET A 40 3.58 -3.56 2.65
C MET A 40 3.72 -5.05 3.01
N HIS A 41 2.77 -5.60 3.80
CA HIS A 41 2.76 -7.03 4.16
C HIS A 41 2.54 -7.95 2.97
N SER A 42 1.69 -7.54 2.04
CA SER A 42 1.43 -8.29 0.82
C SER A 42 2.62 -8.26 -0.14
N LEU A 43 3.35 -7.15 -0.19
CA LEU A 43 4.59 -7.04 -0.94
C LEU A 43 5.65 -7.96 -0.32
N SER A 44 5.85 -7.91 0.99
CA SER A 44 6.91 -8.66 1.67
C SER A 44 6.83 -10.18 1.48
N VAL A 45 5.63 -10.74 1.30
CA VAL A 45 5.43 -12.19 1.06
C VAL A 45 5.46 -12.58 -0.42
N ARG A 46 5.55 -11.62 -1.36
CA ARG A 46 5.53 -11.87 -2.82
C ARG A 46 6.83 -11.55 -3.53
N ILE A 47 7.72 -10.80 -2.90
CA ILE A 47 9.05 -10.52 -3.46
C ILE A 47 9.93 -11.76 -3.43
N VAL A 48 10.95 -11.79 -4.27
CA VAL A 48 12.02 -12.80 -4.18
C VAL A 48 13.11 -12.34 -3.21
N ASP A 49 13.90 -13.28 -2.70
CA ASP A 49 14.95 -13.01 -1.69
C ASP A 49 15.88 -11.84 -2.07
N GLY A 50 16.32 -11.78 -3.33
CA GLY A 50 17.18 -10.70 -3.84
C GLY A 50 16.56 -9.30 -3.86
N GLU A 51 15.24 -9.17 -3.67
CA GLU A 51 14.53 -7.89 -3.64
C GLU A 51 14.28 -7.38 -2.21
N SER A 52 14.54 -8.21 -1.18
CA SER A 52 14.17 -7.95 0.22
C SER A 52 14.72 -6.63 0.76
N GLN A 53 16.03 -6.38 0.60
CA GLN A 53 16.65 -5.15 1.07
C GLN A 53 16.14 -3.91 0.32
N SER A 54 15.92 -4.02 -1.00
CA SER A 54 15.43 -2.91 -1.81
C SER A 54 13.98 -2.56 -1.44
N ALA A 55 13.14 -3.58 -1.19
CA ALA A 55 11.77 -3.39 -0.73
C ALA A 55 11.72 -2.73 0.66
N PHE A 56 12.53 -3.21 1.61
CA PHE A 56 12.68 -2.61 2.93
C PHE A 56 13.08 -1.13 2.84
N SER A 57 14.14 -0.82 2.09
CA SER A 57 14.67 0.55 1.95
C SER A 57 13.61 1.47 1.32
N SER A 58 12.94 1.00 0.27
CA SER A 58 11.89 1.76 -0.42
C SER A 58 10.70 2.06 0.51
N ILE A 59 10.33 1.11 1.38
CA ILE A 59 9.27 1.31 2.37
C ILE A 59 9.68 2.34 3.42
N CYS A 60 10.89 2.22 3.99
CA CYS A 60 11.40 3.17 4.96
C CYS A 60 11.48 4.60 4.36
N ASP A 61 12.01 4.73 3.15
CA ASP A 61 12.10 6.01 2.45
C ASP A 61 10.71 6.58 2.12
N PHE A 62 9.79 5.73 1.64
CA PHE A 62 8.43 6.18 1.33
C PHE A 62 7.73 6.72 2.58
N ILE A 63 7.79 5.98 3.69
CA ILE A 63 7.16 6.41 4.94
C ILE A 63 7.80 7.70 5.45
N HIS A 64 9.14 7.78 5.45
CA HIS A 64 9.85 8.94 5.94
C HIS A 64 9.53 10.22 5.13
N ASN A 65 9.41 10.10 3.80
CA ASN A 65 9.26 11.27 2.93
C ASN A 65 7.81 11.65 2.62
N PHE A 66 6.87 10.69 2.60
CA PHE A 66 5.52 10.92 2.07
C PHE A 66 4.37 10.57 3.02
N PHE A 67 4.63 9.90 4.15
CA PHE A 67 3.54 9.57 5.07
C PHE A 67 3.07 10.81 5.83
N ILE A 68 1.75 11.05 5.80
CA ILE A 68 1.15 12.32 6.25
C ILE A 68 1.31 12.58 7.75
N CYS A 69 1.39 11.53 8.57
CA CYS A 69 1.50 11.64 10.01
C CYS A 69 2.99 11.76 10.41
N GLU A 70 3.39 12.96 10.84
CA GLU A 70 4.78 13.28 11.22
C GLU A 70 5.30 12.41 12.37
N GLU A 71 4.50 12.26 13.43
CA GLU A 71 4.85 11.41 14.57
C GLU A 71 4.96 9.93 14.16
N CYS A 72 4.03 9.47 13.30
CA CYS A 72 4.03 8.08 12.83
C CYS A 72 5.27 7.77 11.99
N ARG A 73 5.70 8.69 11.10
CA ARG A 73 6.91 8.49 10.30
C ARG A 73 8.17 8.49 11.16
N GLN A 74 8.24 9.31 12.21
CA GLN A 74 9.40 9.37 13.10
C GLN A 74 9.57 8.04 13.83
N HIS A 75 8.49 7.56 14.45
CA HIS A 75 8.48 6.25 15.11
C HIS A 75 8.85 5.10 14.16
N PHE A 76 8.28 5.08 12.94
CA PHE A 76 8.60 4.02 11.99
C PHE A 76 10.05 4.10 11.50
N TYR A 77 10.57 5.31 11.30
CA TYR A 77 11.95 5.54 10.87
C TYR A 77 12.98 5.10 11.93
N GLU A 78 12.67 5.27 13.22
CA GLU A 78 13.49 4.74 14.32
C GLU A 78 13.59 3.21 14.24
N MET A 79 12.47 2.54 13.94
CA MET A 79 12.45 1.09 13.74
C MET A 79 13.28 0.68 12.53
N CYS A 80 13.18 1.41 11.41
CA CYS A 80 14.04 1.21 10.24
C CYS A 80 15.53 1.36 10.59
N SER A 81 15.88 2.39 11.34
CA SER A 81 17.27 2.70 11.73
C SER A 81 17.87 1.70 12.73
N SER A 82 17.01 0.93 13.42
CA SER A 82 17.44 -0.14 14.32
C SER A 82 18.00 -1.36 13.59
N VAL A 83 17.66 -1.55 12.30
CA VAL A 83 18.13 -2.68 11.49
C VAL A 83 19.62 -2.54 11.19
N LYS A 84 20.43 -3.52 11.62
CA LYS A 84 21.91 -3.46 11.51
C LYS A 84 22.48 -4.18 10.30
N SER A 85 21.76 -5.16 9.76
CA SER A 85 22.21 -5.97 8.64
C SER A 85 21.16 -6.01 7.53
N PRO A 86 21.56 -5.98 6.25
CA PRO A 86 20.63 -6.08 5.14
C PRO A 86 19.81 -7.37 5.17
N PHE A 87 18.55 -7.30 4.74
CA PHE A 87 17.70 -8.48 4.58
C PHE A 87 18.15 -9.31 3.38
N LYS A 88 18.45 -10.59 3.64
CA LYS A 88 18.86 -11.55 2.61
C LYS A 88 17.71 -12.36 2.04
N THR A 89 16.63 -12.52 2.79
CA THR A 89 15.49 -13.34 2.41
C THR A 89 14.17 -12.58 2.55
N ALA A 90 13.20 -12.93 1.72
CA ALA A 90 11.85 -12.37 1.78
C ALA A 90 11.20 -12.70 3.13
N ARG A 91 11.53 -13.89 3.67
CA ARG A 91 11.11 -14.35 4.98
C ARG A 91 11.55 -13.42 6.10
N ASP A 92 12.83 -13.10 6.17
CA ASP A 92 13.38 -12.25 7.25
C ASP A 92 12.75 -10.86 7.20
N PHE A 93 12.57 -10.31 6.00
CA PHE A 93 11.91 -9.02 5.81
C PHE A 93 10.43 -9.07 6.23
N ALA A 94 9.68 -10.09 5.81
CA ALA A 94 8.27 -10.25 6.19
C ALA A 94 8.09 -10.41 7.71
N LEU A 95 8.94 -11.20 8.36
CA LEU A 95 8.93 -11.37 9.82
C LEU A 95 9.33 -10.08 10.55
N TRP A 96 10.30 -9.33 10.04
CA TRP A 96 10.64 -8.02 10.58
C TRP A 96 9.46 -7.05 10.48
N LEU A 97 8.82 -6.95 9.31
CA LEU A 97 7.69 -6.05 9.10
C LEU A 97 6.51 -6.41 10.00
N TRP A 98 6.25 -7.72 10.19
CA TRP A 98 5.25 -8.23 11.12
C TRP A 98 5.56 -7.86 12.58
N SER A 99 6.79 -8.11 13.02
CA SER A 99 7.25 -7.75 14.37
C SER A 99 7.14 -6.23 14.60
N ALA A 100 7.55 -5.44 13.60
CA ALA A 100 7.47 -3.99 13.66
C ALA A 100 6.02 -3.51 13.79
N HIS A 101 5.10 -4.06 13.00
CA HIS A 101 3.68 -3.71 13.11
C HIS A 101 3.10 -4.08 14.49
N ASN A 102 3.54 -5.18 15.10
CA ASN A 102 3.12 -5.55 16.45
C ASN A 102 3.65 -4.62 17.54
N GLN A 103 4.88 -4.12 17.41
CA GLN A 103 5.39 -3.09 18.33
C GLN A 103 4.56 -1.80 18.22
N VAL A 104 4.18 -1.40 17.01
CA VAL A 104 3.26 -0.28 16.78
C VAL A 104 1.89 -0.55 17.40
N ASN A 105 1.35 -1.76 17.23
CA ASN A 105 0.07 -2.14 17.85
C ASN A 105 0.15 -2.07 19.38
N GLU A 106 1.21 -2.60 19.99
CA GLU A 106 1.36 -2.57 21.45
C GLU A 106 1.41 -1.13 22.00
N ARG A 107 2.14 -0.24 21.32
CA ARG A 107 2.18 1.18 21.69
C ARG A 107 0.79 1.82 21.53
N LEU A 108 0.18 1.70 20.35
CA LEU A 108 -1.10 2.32 20.04
C LEU A 108 -2.24 1.75 20.89
N MET A 109 -2.18 0.49 21.32
CA MET A 109 -3.15 -0.07 22.30
C MET A 109 -3.24 0.80 23.56
N LYS A 110 -2.10 1.29 24.06
CA LYS A 110 -2.01 2.09 25.29
C LYS A 110 -2.43 3.54 25.03
N GLU A 111 -1.90 4.14 23.97
CA GLU A 111 -2.15 5.54 23.59
C GLU A 111 -3.60 5.79 23.15
N GLU A 112 -4.15 4.95 22.27
CA GLU A 112 -5.52 5.11 21.78
C GLU A 112 -6.55 4.88 22.89
N ALA A 113 -6.25 4.02 23.86
CA ALA A 113 -7.10 3.78 25.03
C ALA A 113 -7.07 4.97 26.01
N SER A 114 -5.90 5.55 26.28
CA SER A 114 -5.77 6.70 27.19
C SER A 114 -6.40 7.96 26.59
N LEU A 115 -6.21 8.18 25.29
CA LEU A 115 -6.73 9.35 24.56
C LEU A 115 -8.18 9.16 24.05
N LYS A 116 -8.73 7.95 24.13
CA LYS A 116 -10.05 7.58 23.58
C LYS A 116 -10.20 7.88 22.08
N THR A 117 -9.10 7.73 21.34
CA THR A 117 -9.01 8.00 19.89
C THR A 117 -9.09 6.74 19.04
N GLY A 118 -8.99 5.56 19.65
CA GLY A 118 -9.02 4.28 18.93
C GLY A 118 -10.36 3.97 18.26
N ASP A 119 -10.33 3.15 17.21
CA ASP A 119 -11.54 2.66 16.56
C ASP A 119 -12.25 1.63 17.47
N PRO A 120 -13.47 1.90 17.95
CA PRO A 120 -14.14 1.01 18.91
C PRO A 120 -14.44 -0.38 18.37
N LYS A 121 -14.60 -0.53 17.04
CA LYS A 121 -14.88 -1.82 16.39
C LYS A 121 -13.62 -2.58 16.04
N PHE A 122 -12.47 -1.91 16.04
CA PHE A 122 -11.19 -2.47 15.61
C PHE A 122 -10.08 -2.08 16.59
N PRO A 123 -10.17 -2.52 17.87
CA PRO A 123 -9.12 -2.26 18.84
C PRO A 123 -7.80 -2.88 18.37
N LYS A 124 -6.69 -2.21 18.66
CA LYS A 124 -5.36 -2.74 18.41
C LYS A 124 -5.18 -4.04 19.20
N ILE A 125 -4.59 -5.04 18.56
CA ILE A 125 -4.25 -6.32 19.16
C ILE A 125 -2.85 -6.72 18.73
N ILE A 126 -2.22 -7.58 19.51
CA ILE A 126 -1.07 -8.32 19.03
C ILE A 126 -1.56 -9.35 18.00
N TRP A 127 -1.01 -9.28 16.79
CA TRP A 127 -1.47 -10.01 15.62
C TRP A 127 -0.47 -11.12 15.22
N PRO A 128 -0.91 -12.31 14.80
CA PRO A 128 -2.28 -12.79 14.86
C PRO A 128 -2.70 -13.22 16.28
N PRO A 129 -4.00 -13.10 16.61
CA PRO A 129 -4.54 -13.70 17.82
C PRO A 129 -4.54 -15.24 17.71
N LYS A 130 -4.49 -15.96 18.85
CA LYS A 130 -4.47 -17.44 18.87
C LYS A 130 -5.65 -18.06 18.13
N GLN A 131 -6.81 -17.41 18.14
CA GLN A 131 -8.00 -17.87 17.42
C GLN A 131 -7.77 -17.92 15.90
N LEU A 132 -6.90 -17.06 15.37
CA LEU A 132 -6.59 -16.97 13.95
C LEU A 132 -5.38 -17.83 13.56
N CYS A 133 -4.40 -17.97 14.45
CA CYS A 133 -3.28 -18.88 14.25
C CYS A 133 -2.87 -19.55 15.58
N PRO A 134 -3.47 -20.71 15.92
CA PRO A 134 -3.13 -21.42 17.15
C PRO A 134 -1.68 -21.90 17.17
N SER A 135 -1.12 -22.29 16.02
CA SER A 135 0.25 -22.79 15.89
C SER A 135 1.33 -21.69 15.95
N CYS A 136 0.95 -20.43 15.80
CA CYS A 136 1.89 -19.30 15.81
C CYS A 136 2.47 -18.99 17.20
N GLN A 137 1.81 -19.44 18.28
CA GLN A 137 2.22 -19.15 19.66
C GLN A 137 2.47 -20.46 20.40
N HIS A 138 3.63 -20.59 21.04
CA HIS A 138 3.89 -21.74 21.90
C HIS A 138 2.94 -21.72 23.11
N SER A 139 2.60 -22.91 23.62
CA SER A 139 1.84 -23.05 24.87
C SER A 139 2.64 -22.40 26.00
N GLN A 140 2.02 -21.48 26.75
CA GLN A 140 2.67 -20.79 27.86
C GLN A 140 3.23 -21.83 28.85
N GLY A 141 4.54 -21.79 29.11
CA GLY A 141 5.14 -22.47 30.25
C GLY A 141 4.62 -21.89 31.59
N PRO A 142 4.95 -22.50 32.74
CA PRO A 142 4.47 -22.08 34.04
C PRO A 142 4.68 -20.57 34.26
N LYS A 143 3.63 -19.90 34.76
CA LYS A 143 3.56 -18.45 34.97
C LYS A 143 4.42 -17.99 36.15
N ASP A 144 5.73 -18.13 36.04
CA ASP A 144 6.65 -17.51 36.98
C ASP A 144 7.32 -16.31 36.31
N LYS A 145 7.00 -15.13 36.85
CA LYS A 145 7.55 -13.79 36.57
C LYS A 145 6.87 -12.98 35.47
N GLY A 146 5.79 -12.30 35.86
CA GLY A 146 5.61 -10.83 35.69
C GLY A 146 5.57 -10.20 34.29
N SER A 147 5.80 -10.93 33.21
CA SER A 147 5.69 -10.44 31.84
C SER A 147 5.12 -11.55 30.97
N SER A 148 3.92 -11.32 30.42
CA SER A 148 3.31 -12.20 29.43
C SER A 148 4.04 -12.07 28.09
N LEU A 149 5.31 -12.46 28.04
CA LEU A 149 6.08 -12.58 26.80
C LEU A 149 5.46 -13.73 26.00
N ILE A 150 4.82 -13.38 24.88
CA ILE A 150 4.32 -14.36 23.92
C ILE A 150 5.53 -14.94 23.21
N GLU A 151 5.76 -16.24 23.37
CA GLU A 151 6.77 -16.97 22.61
C GLU A 151 6.18 -17.38 21.25
N TRP A 152 6.78 -16.85 20.18
CA TRP A 152 6.29 -17.02 18.80
C TRP A 152 7.01 -18.14 18.08
N ASN A 153 6.24 -19.02 17.44
CA ASN A 153 6.77 -19.92 16.42
C ASN A 153 6.88 -19.16 15.08
N GLN A 154 8.08 -18.66 14.77
CA GLN A 154 8.29 -17.83 13.58
C GLN A 154 8.05 -18.58 12.26
N ASP A 155 8.24 -19.90 12.22
CA ASP A 155 7.90 -20.71 11.04
C ASP A 155 6.40 -20.67 10.75
N GLU A 156 5.61 -20.90 11.79
CA GLU A 156 4.15 -20.90 11.68
C GLU A 156 3.60 -19.50 11.41
N VAL A 157 4.20 -18.47 12.01
CA VAL A 157 3.89 -17.06 11.69
C VAL A 157 4.16 -16.77 10.22
N PHE A 158 5.30 -17.17 9.68
CA PHE A 158 5.62 -16.90 8.28
C PHE A 158 4.68 -17.64 7.31
N LYS A 159 4.36 -18.91 7.58
CA LYS A 159 3.35 -19.66 6.81
C LYS A 159 1.99 -18.96 6.85
N PHE A 160 1.59 -18.48 8.02
CA PHE A 160 0.35 -17.73 8.19
C PHE A 160 0.36 -16.41 7.40
N LEU A 161 1.47 -15.65 7.43
CA LEU A 161 1.64 -14.41 6.65
C LEU A 161 1.49 -14.66 5.15
N ILE A 162 2.14 -15.71 4.61
CA ILE A 162 2.00 -16.10 3.20
C ILE A 162 0.54 -16.43 2.88
N SER A 163 -0.12 -17.23 3.71
CA SER A 163 -1.51 -17.62 3.47
C SER A 163 -2.44 -16.40 3.48
N TYR A 164 -2.36 -15.60 4.54
CA TYR A 164 -3.25 -14.46 4.76
C TYR A 164 -3.06 -13.34 3.73
N TYR A 165 -1.81 -12.88 3.54
CA TYR A 165 -1.53 -11.76 2.65
C TYR A 165 -1.29 -12.18 1.20
N GLY A 166 -0.86 -13.42 0.95
CA GLY A 166 -0.57 -13.98 -0.37
C GLY A 166 -1.79 -14.55 -1.08
N ASN A 167 -2.52 -15.45 -0.43
CA ASN A 167 -3.58 -16.25 -1.07
C ASN A 167 -4.97 -15.69 -0.79
N THR A 168 -5.28 -15.49 0.49
CA THR A 168 -6.63 -15.13 0.96
C THR A 168 -7.09 -13.78 0.43
N LEU A 169 -6.22 -12.76 0.42
CA LEU A 169 -6.57 -11.47 -0.19
C LEU A 169 -6.87 -11.63 -1.69
N VAL A 170 -6.08 -12.40 -2.43
CA VAL A 170 -6.29 -12.60 -3.88
C VAL A 170 -7.60 -13.35 -4.15
N SER A 171 -7.94 -14.35 -3.33
CA SER A 171 -9.19 -15.13 -3.50
C SER A 171 -10.44 -14.33 -3.15
N PHE A 172 -10.44 -13.58 -2.04
CA PHE A 172 -11.57 -12.71 -1.68
C PHE A 172 -11.91 -11.72 -2.80
N TYR A 173 -10.90 -11.22 -3.53
CA TYR A 173 -11.13 -10.35 -4.68
C TYR A 173 -11.56 -11.07 -5.95
N LYS A 174 -11.05 -12.27 -6.23
CA LYS A 174 -11.57 -13.06 -7.36
C LYS A 174 -13.06 -13.33 -7.18
N GLU A 175 -13.47 -13.71 -5.97
CA GLU A 175 -14.86 -13.98 -5.64
C GLU A 175 -15.72 -12.71 -5.65
N ASN A 176 -15.27 -11.60 -5.06
CA ASN A 176 -16.00 -10.33 -5.10
C ASN A 176 -16.03 -9.66 -6.48
N GLY A 177 -14.99 -9.86 -7.30
CA GLY A 177 -14.94 -9.41 -8.70
C GLY A 177 -15.94 -10.18 -9.58
N LEU A 178 -16.04 -11.50 -9.39
CA LEU A 178 -17.07 -12.33 -10.04
C LEU A 178 -18.49 -11.93 -9.62
N ARG A 179 -18.69 -11.53 -8.36
CA ARG A 179 -20.00 -11.02 -7.88
C ARG A 179 -20.36 -9.64 -8.41
N ALA A 180 -19.39 -8.84 -8.84
CA ALA A 180 -19.63 -7.56 -9.50
C ALA A 180 -19.86 -7.72 -11.02
N GLU A 181 -19.38 -8.81 -11.62
CA GLU A 181 -19.65 -9.16 -13.03
C GLU A 181 -21.06 -9.74 -13.24
N ASP A 182 -21.68 -10.36 -12.22
CA ASP A 182 -23.03 -10.92 -12.31
C ASP A 182 -24.15 -9.84 -12.42
N GLU A 183 -23.87 -8.58 -12.07
CA GLU A 183 -24.80 -7.45 -12.29
C GLU A 183 -24.66 -6.77 -13.66
N THR A 184 -23.63 -7.14 -14.45
CA THR A 184 -23.47 -6.64 -15.82
C THR A 184 -23.09 -7.79 -16.72
N GLY A 185 -24.11 -8.53 -17.17
CA GLY A 185 -23.96 -9.66 -18.10
C GLY A 185 -23.19 -9.29 -19.36
N VAL A 186 -21.88 -9.50 -19.33
CA VAL A 186 -20.98 -9.45 -20.49
C VAL A 186 -20.00 -10.61 -20.35
N ILE A 187 -20.17 -11.61 -21.20
CA ILE A 187 -19.26 -12.76 -21.31
C ILE A 187 -17.91 -12.24 -21.83
N LEU A 188 -16.84 -12.45 -21.06
CA LEU A 188 -15.46 -12.25 -21.51
C LEU A 188 -14.74 -13.60 -21.50
N ASP A 189 -14.48 -14.11 -22.71
CA ASP A 189 -13.66 -15.29 -22.95
C ASP A 189 -12.20 -15.03 -22.56
N ASP A 190 -11.62 -16.06 -21.95
CA ASP A 190 -10.28 -16.10 -21.41
C ASP A 190 -9.27 -16.24 -22.54
N SER A 191 -8.79 -15.10 -23.06
CA SER A 191 -7.42 -14.93 -23.59
C SER A 191 -7.25 -13.52 -24.14
N THR A 192 -6.18 -12.83 -23.71
CA THR A 192 -5.69 -11.53 -24.25
C THR A 192 -6.59 -10.30 -24.06
N SER A 193 -6.74 -9.81 -22.82
CA SER A 193 -7.27 -8.46 -22.60
C SER A 193 -6.17 -7.39 -22.75
N ALA A 194 -5.77 -7.13 -24.00
CA ALA A 194 -5.59 -5.74 -24.39
C ALA A 194 -6.98 -5.11 -24.32
N ILE A 195 -7.17 -4.04 -23.55
CA ILE A 195 -8.43 -3.29 -23.57
C ILE A 195 -8.57 -2.77 -25.01
N VAL A 196 -9.40 -3.44 -25.81
CA VAL A 196 -9.74 -2.97 -27.15
C VAL A 196 -10.65 -1.76 -26.94
N VAL A 197 -10.04 -0.57 -26.90
CA VAL A 197 -10.78 0.68 -26.89
C VAL A 197 -11.57 0.72 -28.20
N PRO A 198 -12.91 0.87 -28.16
CA PRO A 198 -13.70 1.01 -29.38
C PRO A 198 -13.09 2.10 -30.25
N VAL A 199 -13.00 1.86 -31.56
CA VAL A 199 -12.35 2.78 -32.51
C VAL A 199 -12.85 4.22 -32.35
N GLY A 200 -14.14 4.40 -32.03
CA GLY A 200 -14.74 5.70 -31.72
C GLY A 200 -14.17 6.40 -30.48
N ALA A 201 -13.90 5.67 -29.40
CA ALA A 201 -13.30 6.23 -28.18
C ALA A 201 -11.83 6.59 -28.39
N ALA A 202 -11.08 5.77 -29.14
CA ALA A 202 -9.70 6.07 -29.52
C ALA A 202 -9.62 7.35 -30.38
N LEU A 203 -10.52 7.48 -31.37
CA LEU A 203 -10.67 8.70 -32.17
C LEU A 203 -11.01 9.92 -31.32
N ALA A 204 -11.96 9.79 -30.38
CA ALA A 204 -12.36 10.90 -29.51
C ALA A 204 -11.19 11.38 -28.62
N ILE A 205 -10.42 10.46 -28.03
CA ILE A 205 -9.25 10.79 -27.21
C ILE A 205 -8.17 11.46 -28.04
N ALA A 206 -7.90 10.97 -29.25
CA ALA A 206 -6.92 11.54 -30.16
C ALA A 206 -7.32 12.98 -30.55
N LEU A 207 -8.57 13.19 -30.95
CA LEU A 207 -9.10 14.49 -31.33
C LEU A 207 -9.07 15.48 -30.15
N ALA A 208 -9.49 15.04 -28.96
CA ALA A 208 -9.44 15.86 -27.75
C ALA A 208 -8.01 16.26 -27.42
N SER A 209 -7.08 15.30 -27.45
CA SER A 209 -5.65 15.55 -27.15
C SER A 209 -5.01 16.52 -28.15
N CYS A 210 -5.32 16.39 -29.45
CA CYS A 210 -4.88 17.33 -30.47
C CYS A 210 -5.47 18.73 -30.27
N ALA A 211 -6.77 18.84 -29.93
CA ALA A 211 -7.42 20.11 -29.65
C ALA A 211 -6.81 20.82 -28.43
N PHE A 212 -6.56 20.08 -27.34
CA PHE A 212 -5.88 20.63 -26.16
C PHE A 212 -4.45 21.08 -26.48
N GLY A 213 -3.70 20.31 -27.27
CA GLY A 213 -2.36 20.69 -27.74
C GLY A 213 -2.37 21.99 -28.56
N ALA A 214 -3.30 22.12 -29.50
CA ALA A 214 -3.46 23.33 -30.32
C ALA A 214 -3.85 24.56 -29.46
N LEU A 215 -4.79 24.40 -28.52
CA LEU A 215 -5.19 25.45 -27.58
C LEU A 215 -4.03 25.88 -26.69
N ALA A 216 -3.24 24.93 -26.16
CA ALA A 216 -2.07 25.22 -25.34
C ALA A 216 -0.99 25.97 -26.14
N CYS A 217 -0.73 25.57 -27.40
CA CYS A 217 0.19 26.27 -28.30
C CYS A 217 -0.28 27.68 -28.62
N TYR A 218 -1.57 27.86 -28.94
CA TYR A 218 -2.16 29.17 -29.20
C TYR A 218 -2.07 30.08 -27.97
N TRP A 219 -2.39 29.55 -26.78
CA TRP A 219 -2.31 30.31 -25.53
C TRP A 219 -0.87 30.71 -25.19
N ARG A 220 0.10 29.80 -25.34
CA ARG A 220 1.53 30.11 -25.17
C ARG A 220 2.02 31.16 -26.17
N SER A 221 1.61 31.07 -27.45
CA SER A 221 1.96 32.06 -28.47
C SER A 221 1.39 33.43 -28.11
N ARG A 222 0.12 33.49 -27.67
CA ARG A 222 -0.53 34.73 -27.22
C ARG A 222 0.15 35.32 -25.99
N GLN A 223 0.58 34.50 -25.02
CA GLN A 223 1.37 34.97 -23.88
C GLN A 223 2.72 35.56 -24.31
N LYS A 224 3.44 34.91 -25.24
CA LYS A 224 4.69 35.46 -25.79
C LYS A 224 4.45 36.80 -26.48
N ASN A 225 3.44 36.91 -27.35
CA ASN A 225 3.11 38.17 -28.03
C ASN A 225 2.73 39.30 -27.05
N ARG A 226 2.02 39.00 -25.95
CA ARG A 226 1.74 39.98 -24.88
C ARG A 226 3.03 40.45 -24.20
N LYS A 227 3.97 39.54 -23.92
CA LYS A 227 5.28 39.91 -23.34
C LYS A 227 6.11 40.76 -24.30
N TYR A 228 6.15 40.42 -25.60
CA TYR A 228 6.82 41.24 -26.62
C TYR A 228 6.21 42.64 -26.71
N PHE A 229 4.88 42.76 -26.68
CA PHE A 229 4.22 44.07 -26.75
C PHE A 229 4.51 44.94 -25.51
N HIS A 230 4.53 44.36 -24.30
CA HIS A 230 4.93 45.09 -23.10
C HIS A 230 6.41 45.49 -23.11
N GLN A 231 7.30 44.62 -23.62
CA GLN A 231 8.72 44.92 -23.70
C GLN A 231 9.02 46.01 -24.75
N LEU A 232 8.30 46.00 -25.88
CA LEU A 232 8.38 47.04 -26.90
C LEU A 232 7.85 48.39 -26.39
N HIS A 233 6.76 48.39 -25.62
CA HIS A 233 6.22 49.60 -25.01
C HIS A 233 7.13 50.15 -23.89
N SER A 234 7.84 49.28 -23.18
CA SER A 234 8.86 49.68 -22.20
C SER A 234 10.09 50.31 -22.84
N LEU A 235 10.50 49.84 -24.03
CA LEU A 235 11.64 50.39 -24.78
C LEU A 235 11.33 51.73 -25.48
N LYS A 236 10.04 52.04 -25.71
CA LYS A 236 9.60 53.30 -26.34
C LYS A 236 9.38 54.44 -25.32
N ASN A 237 9.47 54.13 -24.03
CA ASN A 237 9.30 55.07 -22.91
C ASN A 237 10.63 55.42 -22.20
N ILE A 238 11.77 55.19 -22.89
CA ILE A 238 13.12 55.66 -22.52
C ILE A 238 13.55 56.61 -23.64
#